data_AF-A0A519WIM1-F1
#
_entry.id   AF-A0A519WIM1-F1
#
_cell.length_a   1.000
_cell.length_b   1.000
_cell.length_c   1.000
_cell.angle_alpha   90.00
_cell.angle_beta   90.00
_cell.angle_gamma   90.00
#
_symmetry.space_group_name_H-M   'P 1'
#
loop_
_entity.id
_entity.type
_entity.pdbx_description
1 polymer ?
#
loop_
_entity_poly.entity_id
_entity_poly.type
_entity_poly.pdbx_seq_one_letter_code
_entity_poly.pdbx_strand_id
1 'polypeptide(L)'
;MSPLKISWKSLWSKPLSSALNIMLVAFGIGILTILLLASTQISDKLENNSKDIDLVVGAKGSPLQLILSSIYYIDFPTGNIPLKEAMELAHSPFVKRAVPLALGDNYNGVRIVGTDSNFVHIYNLKIAEGHIWSKEFETTVGSN
;
A
#
# COMPACT_ATOMS: atom_id res chain seq x y z
N MET A 1 -27.58 21.45 47.07
CA MET A 1 -27.28 20.03 46.74
C MET A 1 -26.52 20.01 45.43
N SER A 2 -25.38 19.31 45.34
CA SER A 2 -24.53 19.33 44.14
C SER A 2 -25.20 18.60 42.96
N PRO A 3 -25.31 19.20 41.77
CA PRO A 3 -25.95 18.60 40.60
C PRO A 3 -25.27 17.29 40.15
N LEU A 4 -23.95 17.15 40.30
CA LEU A 4 -23.24 15.89 40.01
C LEU A 4 -23.76 14.71 40.85
N LYS A 5 -24.11 14.98 42.12
CA LYS A 5 -24.56 13.95 43.06
C LYS A 5 -25.94 13.42 42.70
N ILE A 6 -26.78 14.26 42.08
CA ILE A 6 -28.13 13.88 41.60
C ILE A 6 -27.99 13.05 40.31
N SER A 7 -27.17 13.50 39.35
CA SER A 7 -26.92 12.76 38.10
C SER A 7 -26.34 11.37 38.36
N TRP A 8 -25.38 11.23 39.28
CA TRP A 8 -24.81 9.93 39.65
C TRP A 8 -25.85 8.96 40.22
N LYS A 9 -26.73 9.46 41.10
CA LYS A 9 -27.79 8.66 41.70
C LYS A 9 -28.87 8.27 40.67
N SER A 10 -29.09 9.11 39.66
CA SER A 10 -29.99 8.81 38.54
C SER A 10 -29.45 7.75 37.58
N LEU A 11 -28.13 7.61 37.44
CA LEU A 11 -27.53 6.51 36.67
C LEU A 11 -27.74 5.16 37.37
N TRP A 12 -27.64 5.16 38.70
CA TRP A 12 -27.87 3.97 39.52
C TRP A 12 -29.35 3.59 39.68
N SER A 13 -30.28 4.54 39.50
CA SER A 13 -31.71 4.26 39.61
C SER A 13 -32.30 3.56 38.38
N LYS A 14 -31.64 3.66 37.22
CA LYS A 14 -32.05 3.00 35.96
C LYS A 14 -30.87 2.28 35.30
N PRO A 15 -30.31 1.23 35.95
CA PRO A 15 -29.04 0.64 35.56
C PRO A 15 -29.07 0.06 34.14
N LEU A 16 -30.18 -0.54 33.70
CA LEU A 16 -30.31 -1.11 32.35
C LEU A 16 -30.27 -0.03 31.26
N SER A 17 -31.06 1.04 31.40
CA SER A 17 -31.08 2.14 30.42
C SER A 17 -29.77 2.90 30.37
N SER A 18 -29.14 3.12 31.52
CA SER A 18 -27.81 3.74 31.59
C SER A 18 -26.74 2.88 30.94
N ALA A 19 -26.75 1.55 31.17
CA ALA A 19 -25.82 0.62 30.52
C ALA A 19 -25.99 0.60 29.00
N LEU A 20 -27.23 0.54 28.50
CA LEU A 20 -27.53 0.59 27.06
C LEU A 20 -27.04 1.88 26.41
N ASN A 21 -27.24 3.03 27.06
CA ASN A 21 -26.73 4.32 26.54
C ASN A 21 -25.20 4.37 26.54
N ILE A 22 -24.55 3.87 27.59
CA ILE A 22 -23.07 3.78 27.62
C ILE A 22 -22.57 2.88 26.49
N MET A 23 -23.21 1.72 26.27
CA MET A 23 -22.86 0.80 25.20
C MET A 23 -23.06 1.42 23.82
N LEU A 24 -24.15 2.16 23.61
CA LEU A 24 -24.42 2.87 22.36
C LEU A 24 -23.33 3.92 22.05
N VAL A 25 -22.98 4.74 23.06
CA VAL A 25 -21.92 5.74 22.93
C VAL A 25 -20.56 5.07 22.71
N ALA A 26 -20.26 4.00 23.44
CA ALA A 26 -19.04 3.22 23.29
C ALA A 26 -18.91 2.61 21.89
N PHE A 27 -20.00 2.09 21.32
CA PHE A 27 -19.98 1.60 19.94
C PHE A 27 -19.78 2.72 18.94
N GLY A 28 -20.47 3.86 19.09
CA GLY A 28 -20.31 5.00 18.18
C GLY A 28 -18.86 5.49 18.13
N ILE A 29 -18.26 5.69 19.30
CA ILE A 29 -16.85 6.11 19.41
C ILE A 29 -15.91 4.98 18.97
N GLY A 30 -16.22 3.72 19.32
CA GLY A 30 -15.42 2.56 18.98
C GLY A 30 -15.30 2.35 17.47
N ILE A 31 -16.40 2.44 16.73
CA ILE A 31 -16.40 2.32 15.26
C ILE A 31 -15.56 3.43 14.64
N LEU A 32 -15.74 4.68 15.07
CA LEU A 32 -14.95 5.81 14.57
C LEU A 32 -13.45 5.60 14.83
N THR A 33 -13.11 5.15 16.04
CA THR A 33 -11.72 4.90 16.44
C THR A 33 -11.11 3.77 15.62
N ILE A 34 -11.82 2.66 15.43
CA ILE A 34 -11.37 1.53 14.61
C ILE A 34 -11.16 1.97 13.17
N LEU A 35 -12.08 2.74 12.59
CA LEU A 35 -11.97 3.22 11.22
C LEU A 35 -10.73 4.09 11.02
N LEU A 36 -10.52 5.05 11.92
CA LEU A 36 -9.35 5.94 11.88
C LEU A 36 -8.05 5.15 12.04
N LEU A 37 -8.01 4.27 13.04
CA LEU A 37 -6.83 3.48 13.35
C LEU A 37 -6.49 2.48 12.23
N ALA A 38 -7.49 1.86 11.62
CA ALA A 38 -7.29 0.98 10.47
C ALA A 38 -6.76 1.77 9.27
N SER A 39 -7.34 2.93 8.98
CA SER A 39 -6.90 3.80 7.88
C SER A 39 -5.44 4.23 8.04
N THR A 40 -5.05 4.70 9.23
CA THR A 40 -3.68 5.13 9.50
C THR A 40 -2.71 3.95 9.47
N GLN A 41 -3.04 2.84 10.13
CA GLN A 41 -2.15 1.67 10.13
C GLN A 41 -1.95 1.07 8.75
N ILE A 42 -2.98 1.05 7.89
CA ILE A 42 -2.84 0.57 6.51
C ILE A 42 -1.91 1.51 5.75
N SER A 43 -2.12 2.83 5.85
CA SER A 43 -1.29 3.83 5.18
C SER A 43 0.18 3.74 5.62
N ASP A 44 0.42 3.73 6.94
CA ASP A 44 1.77 3.65 7.51
C ASP A 44 2.46 2.33 7.14
N LYS A 45 1.73 1.20 7.11
CA LYS A 45 2.31 -0.08 6.70
C LYS A 45 2.66 -0.11 5.22
N LEU A 46 1.83 0.46 4.35
CA LEU A 46 2.10 0.52 2.92
C LEU A 46 3.34 1.38 2.62
N GLU A 47 3.51 2.49 3.35
CA GLU A 47 4.71 3.33 3.26
C GLU A 47 5.96 2.63 3.80
N ASN A 48 5.88 1.97 4.97
CA ASN A 48 7.05 1.42 5.66
C ASN A 48 7.49 0.03 5.20
N ASN A 49 6.63 -0.78 4.57
CA ASN A 49 6.97 -2.17 4.22
C ASN A 49 7.72 -2.32 2.88
N SER A 50 8.07 -1.19 2.25
CA SER A 50 8.91 -1.09 1.06
C SER A 50 10.40 -1.22 1.41
N LYS A 51 10.77 -2.26 2.16
CA LYS A 51 12.05 -2.37 2.90
C LYS A 51 13.33 -2.14 2.09
N ASP A 52 13.28 -2.25 0.76
CA ASP A 52 14.41 -2.02 -0.15
C ASP A 52 14.07 -1.02 -1.29
N ILE A 53 13.01 -0.23 -1.15
CA ILE A 53 12.58 0.78 -2.13
C ILE A 53 12.44 2.13 -1.43
N ASP A 54 13.42 3.00 -1.61
CA ASP A 54 13.46 4.33 -0.97
C ASP A 54 12.55 5.36 -1.66
N LEU A 55 12.29 5.19 -2.96
CA LEU A 55 11.53 6.15 -3.76
C LEU A 55 10.82 5.46 -4.93
N VAL A 56 9.56 5.81 -5.13
CA VAL A 56 8.79 5.45 -6.33
C VAL A 56 8.53 6.73 -7.12
N VAL A 57 8.89 6.71 -8.41
CA VAL A 57 8.68 7.84 -9.33
C VAL A 57 7.74 7.38 -10.44
N GLY A 58 6.69 8.16 -10.71
CA GLY A 58 5.70 7.84 -11.72
C GLY A 58 4.93 9.06 -12.18
N ALA A 59 4.00 8.84 -13.11
CA ALA A 59 3.18 9.93 -13.64
C ALA A 59 2.30 10.57 -12.57
N LYS A 60 1.92 11.84 -12.79
CA LYS A 60 1.09 12.62 -11.88
C LYS A 60 -0.23 11.88 -11.58
N GLY A 61 -0.50 11.66 -10.30
CA GLY A 61 -1.67 10.95 -9.82
C GLY A 61 -1.70 10.89 -8.29
N SER A 62 -2.42 9.92 -7.73
CA SER A 62 -2.40 9.66 -6.29
C SER A 62 -1.10 8.95 -5.87
N PRO A 63 -0.35 9.46 -4.89
CA PRO A 63 0.85 8.77 -4.37
C PRO A 63 0.55 7.36 -3.87
N LEU A 64 -0.59 7.17 -3.21
CA LEU A 64 -1.05 5.86 -2.74
C LEU A 64 -1.28 4.90 -3.91
N GLN A 65 -1.91 5.37 -4.99
CA GLN A 65 -2.12 4.56 -6.19
C GLN A 65 -0.79 4.17 -6.85
N LEU A 66 0.17 5.09 -6.89
CA LEU A 66 1.51 4.82 -7.43
C LEU A 66 2.22 3.71 -6.61
N ILE A 67 2.15 3.77 -5.29
CA ILE A 67 2.70 2.75 -4.39
C ILE A 67 1.96 1.41 -4.57
N LEU A 68 0.63 1.42 -4.52
CA LEU A 68 -0.20 0.22 -4.64
C LEU A 68 -0.04 -0.47 -6.00
N SER A 69 0.12 0.29 -7.08
CA SER A 69 0.32 -0.27 -8.43
C SER A 69 1.74 -0.77 -8.67
N SER A 70 2.77 -0.06 -8.17
CA SER A 70 4.18 -0.35 -8.48
C SER A 70 4.81 -1.40 -7.58
N ILE A 71 4.44 -1.43 -6.30
CA ILE A 71 5.03 -2.34 -5.29
C ILE A 71 4.11 -3.53 -5.04
N TYR A 72 2.81 -3.26 -4.84
CA TYR A 72 1.86 -4.30 -4.43
C TYR A 72 1.05 -4.89 -5.59
N TYR A 73 1.05 -4.25 -6.76
CA TYR A 73 0.27 -4.69 -7.92
C TYR A 73 -1.25 -4.78 -7.66
N ILE A 74 -1.79 -3.95 -6.77
CA ILE A 74 -3.21 -3.97 -6.33
C ILE A 74 -4.07 -2.90 -7.04
N ASP A 75 -3.48 -1.95 -7.77
CA ASP A 75 -4.22 -0.87 -8.48
C ASP A 75 -3.67 -0.61 -9.90
N PHE A 76 -4.36 0.18 -10.72
CA PHE A 76 -3.91 0.59 -12.04
C PHE A 76 -2.77 1.62 -11.95
N PRO A 77 -1.76 1.55 -12.85
CA PRO A 77 -0.68 2.53 -12.87
C PRO A 77 -1.24 3.93 -13.19
N THR A 78 -0.64 4.97 -12.61
CA THR A 78 -1.04 6.37 -12.84
C THR A 78 -0.64 6.88 -14.22
N GLY A 79 0.11 6.08 -14.98
CA GLY A 79 0.63 6.39 -16.32
C GLY A 79 2.14 6.24 -16.40
N ASN A 80 2.69 6.45 -17.60
CA ASN A 80 4.14 6.38 -17.84
C ASN A 80 4.80 7.77 -17.76
N ILE A 81 6.04 7.80 -17.28
CA ILE A 81 6.91 8.98 -17.38
C ILE A 81 7.75 8.90 -18.67
N PRO A 82 8.20 10.03 -19.23
CA PRO A 82 9.11 10.02 -20.37
C PRO A 82 10.39 9.23 -20.06
N LEU A 83 10.78 8.33 -20.97
CA LEU A 83 11.97 7.48 -20.79
C LEU A 83 13.23 8.30 -20.51
N LYS A 84 13.37 9.45 -21.17
CA LYS A 84 14.51 10.35 -20.98
C LYS A 84 14.64 10.82 -19.51
N GLU A 85 13.54 11.24 -18.91
CA GLU A 85 13.52 11.70 -17.51
C GLU A 85 13.81 10.55 -16.53
N ALA A 86 13.24 9.37 -16.81
CA ALA A 86 13.53 8.16 -16.04
C ALA A 86 15.02 7.80 -16.09
N MET A 87 15.65 7.90 -17.28
CA MET A 87 17.07 7.65 -17.45
C MET A 87 17.93 8.71 -16.77
N GLU A 88 17.59 9.99 -16.86
CA GLU A 88 18.31 11.06 -16.15
C GLU A 88 18.32 10.83 -14.63
N LEU A 89 17.18 10.42 -14.07
CA LEU A 89 17.09 10.03 -12.66
C LEU A 89 17.93 8.78 -12.35
N ALA A 90 17.84 7.74 -13.18
CA ALA A 90 18.56 6.49 -12.97
C ALA A 90 20.08 6.65 -13.02
N HIS A 91 20.60 7.59 -13.83
CA HIS A 91 22.04 7.89 -13.92
C HIS A 91 22.52 8.93 -12.89
N SER A 92 21.63 9.43 -12.02
CA SER A 92 22.00 10.37 -10.96
C SER A 92 22.97 9.71 -9.97
N PRO A 93 24.02 10.42 -9.51
CA PRO A 93 24.97 9.90 -8.52
C PRO A 93 24.34 9.59 -7.15
N PHE A 94 23.13 10.11 -6.89
CA PHE A 94 22.37 9.83 -5.67
C PHE A 94 21.57 8.52 -5.75
N VAL A 95 21.49 7.90 -6.92
CA VAL A 95 20.72 6.68 -7.15
C VAL A 95 21.66 5.49 -7.19
N LYS A 96 21.60 4.65 -6.15
CA LYS A 96 22.41 3.42 -6.07
C LYS A 96 21.93 2.35 -7.06
N ARG A 97 20.62 2.26 -7.27
CA ARG A 97 19.97 1.31 -8.16
C ARG A 97 18.63 1.88 -8.60
N ALA A 98 18.33 1.80 -9.88
CA ALA A 98 17.01 2.11 -10.43
C ALA A 98 16.47 0.86 -11.12
N VAL A 99 15.16 0.61 -10.96
CA VAL A 99 14.47 -0.50 -11.64
C VAL A 99 13.35 0.10 -12.47
N PRO A 100 13.47 0.07 -13.81
CA PRO A 100 12.41 0.55 -14.68
C PRO A 100 11.20 -0.39 -14.56
N LEU A 101 10.01 0.19 -14.50
CA LEU A 101 8.76 -0.56 -14.39
C LEU A 101 7.78 -0.04 -15.43
N ALA A 102 7.31 -0.94 -16.29
CA ALA A 102 6.24 -0.69 -17.24
C ALA A 102 5.08 -1.64 -16.93
N LEU A 103 3.90 -1.06 -16.66
CA LEU A 103 2.68 -1.77 -16.31
C LEU A 103 1.56 -1.31 -17.24
N GLY A 104 0.65 -2.22 -17.58
CA GLY A 104 -0.55 -1.88 -18.36
C GLY A 104 -1.33 -3.10 -18.83
N ASP A 105 -0.62 -4.15 -19.21
CA ASP A 105 -1.23 -5.36 -19.74
C ASP A 105 -1.38 -6.45 -18.68
N ASN A 106 -2.33 -7.34 -18.93
CA ASN A 106 -2.53 -8.56 -18.16
C ASN A 106 -2.85 -9.72 -19.09
N TYR A 107 -2.57 -10.93 -18.62
CA TYR A 107 -2.92 -12.17 -19.29
C TYR A 107 -3.56 -13.12 -18.28
N ASN A 108 -4.83 -13.50 -18.50
CA ASN A 108 -5.60 -14.39 -17.62
C ASN A 108 -5.56 -13.99 -16.13
N GLY A 109 -5.59 -12.68 -15.83
CA GLY A 109 -5.54 -12.17 -14.46
C GLY A 109 -4.14 -12.05 -13.86
N VAL A 110 -3.09 -12.48 -14.58
CA VAL A 110 -1.68 -12.25 -14.21
C VAL A 110 -1.19 -10.97 -14.88
N ARG A 111 -0.59 -10.06 -14.11
CA ARG A 111 -0.06 -8.80 -14.66
C ARG A 111 1.23 -9.06 -15.43
N ILE A 112 1.35 -8.41 -16.58
CA ILE A 112 2.60 -8.39 -17.35
C ILE A 112 3.41 -7.20 -16.85
N VAL A 113 4.64 -7.46 -16.41
CA VAL A 113 5.55 -6.45 -15.88
C VAL A 113 6.74 -6.34 -16.82
N GLY A 114 6.87 -5.19 -17.49
CA GLY A 114 8.06 -4.85 -18.27
C GLY A 114 9.13 -4.26 -17.35
N THR A 115 10.27 -4.94 -17.22
CA THR A 115 11.36 -4.52 -16.33
C THR A 115 12.70 -5.15 -16.73
N ASP A 116 13.77 -4.78 -16.04
CA ASP A 116 15.12 -5.32 -16.25
C ASP A 116 15.48 -6.38 -15.19
N SER A 117 16.69 -6.91 -15.26
CA SER A 117 17.18 -7.93 -14.32
C SER A 117 17.35 -7.42 -12.88
N ASN A 118 17.42 -6.10 -12.66
CA ASN A 118 17.50 -5.53 -11.31
C ASN A 118 16.22 -5.78 -10.50
N PHE A 119 15.09 -6.01 -11.16
CA PHE A 119 13.83 -6.39 -10.53
C PHE A 119 13.93 -7.65 -9.68
N VAL A 120 14.60 -8.69 -10.21
CA VAL A 120 14.80 -9.98 -9.54
C VAL A 120 15.55 -9.78 -8.22
N HIS A 121 16.47 -8.82 -8.18
CA HIS A 121 17.27 -8.50 -7.01
C HIS A 121 16.50 -7.73 -5.92
N ILE A 122 15.51 -6.90 -6.27
CA ILE A 122 14.68 -6.18 -5.28
C ILE A 122 13.84 -7.18 -4.47
N TYR A 123 13.21 -8.13 -5.16
CA TYR A 123 12.32 -9.10 -4.50
C TYR A 123 13.03 -10.40 -4.11
N ASN A 124 14.36 -10.45 -4.28
CA ASN A 124 15.21 -11.59 -3.96
C ASN A 124 14.67 -12.91 -4.56
N LEU A 125 14.17 -12.82 -5.79
CA LEU A 125 13.52 -13.92 -6.50
C LEU A 125 14.55 -14.98 -6.91
N LYS A 126 14.12 -16.24 -6.96
CA LYS A 126 14.93 -17.38 -7.38
C LYS A 126 14.32 -18.03 -8.61
N ILE A 127 15.17 -18.41 -9.55
CA ILE A 127 14.76 -19.19 -10.72
C ILE A 127 14.56 -20.64 -10.28
N ALA A 128 13.38 -21.19 -10.53
CA ALA A 128 13.13 -22.61 -10.35
C ALA A 128 13.73 -23.42 -11.52
N GLU A 129 13.38 -23.02 -12.76
CA GLU A 129 13.83 -23.66 -13.99
C GLU A 129 14.08 -22.60 -15.08
N GLY A 130 15.00 -22.87 -16.01
CA GLY A 130 15.31 -21.99 -17.14
C GLY A 130 16.28 -20.85 -16.81
N HIS A 131 16.05 -19.67 -17.40
CA HIS A 131 16.89 -18.49 -17.24
C HIS A 131 16.07 -17.20 -17.19
N ILE A 132 16.65 -16.11 -16.68
CA ILE A 132 16.06 -14.76 -16.76
C ILE A 132 16.06 -14.31 -18.22
N TRP A 133 15.03 -13.56 -18.62
CA TRP A 133 14.91 -13.00 -19.95
C TRP A 133 16.14 -12.14 -20.31
N SER A 134 16.65 -12.31 -21.52
CA SER A 134 17.88 -11.69 -22.02
C SER A 134 17.71 -11.04 -23.39
N LYS A 135 16.79 -11.57 -24.21
CA LYS A 135 16.46 -11.05 -25.54
C LYS A 135 15.05 -10.50 -25.57
N GLU A 136 14.77 -9.71 -26.60
CA GLU A 136 13.42 -9.27 -26.90
C GLU A 136 12.48 -10.48 -27.05
N PHE A 137 11.23 -10.32 -26.60
CA PHE A 137 10.19 -11.36 -26.61
C PHE A 137 10.44 -12.59 -25.71
N GLU A 138 11.51 -12.60 -24.91
CA GLU A 138 11.65 -13.56 -23.81
C GLU A 138 10.83 -13.10 -22.60
N THR A 139 10.27 -14.05 -21.85
CA THR A 139 9.53 -13.77 -20.61
C THR A 139 9.77 -14.89 -19.60
N THR A 140 9.75 -14.54 -18.32
CA THR A 140 9.73 -15.52 -17.23
C THR A 140 8.41 -15.44 -16.50
N VAL A 141 7.82 -16.60 -16.23
CA VAL A 141 6.55 -16.71 -15.53
C VAL A 141 6.82 -17.11 -14.08
N GLY A 142 6.19 -16.42 -13.13
CA GLY A 142 6.27 -16.81 -11.72
C GLY A 142 5.54 -18.13 -11.47
N SER A 143 6.10 -18.97 -10.61
CA SER A 143 5.40 -20.14 -10.05
C SER A 143 4.68 -19.73 -8.77
N ASN A 144 3.38 -20.01 -8.66
CA ASN A 144 2.61 -19.81 -7.43
C ASN A 144 3.05 -20.76 -6.32
#